data_AF-A0AAD3RX66-F1
#
_entry.id   AF-A0AAD3RX66-F1
#
_cell.length_a   1.000
_cell.length_b   1.000
_cell.length_c   1.000
_cell.angle_alpha   90.00
_cell.angle_beta   90.00
_cell.angle_gamma   90.00
#
_symmetry.space_group_name_H-M   'P 1'
#
loop_
_entity.id
_entity.type
_entity.pdbx_description
1 polymer ?
#
loop_
_entity_poly.entity_id
_entity_poly.type
_entity_poly.pdbx_seq_one_letter_code
_entity_poly.pdbx_strand_id
1 'polypeptide(L)'
;MSLICYRDLVGVAYTEDEIKAIAAQIEVVDRLNDKGEMFTRPDKLSGSFPQPYANEQAARFANGEAYPPDLIISKPHHNAELEMEERKLLHLCRHFTYSELKLLSGVVLSSPDWSSLML
;
A
#
# COMPACT_ATOMS: atom_id res chain seq x y z
N MET A 1 -6.69 -6.72 2.88
CA MET A 1 -7.26 -5.59 3.63
C MET A 1 -8.23 -6.11 4.67
N SER A 2 -7.70 -6.74 5.72
CA SER A 2 -8.51 -7.40 6.75
C SER A 2 -9.15 -6.45 7.78
N LEU A 3 -8.55 -5.28 8.02
CA LEU A 3 -8.92 -4.35 9.09
C LEU A 3 -9.84 -3.20 8.66
N ILE A 4 -10.11 -3.03 7.36
CA ILE A 4 -11.01 -1.97 6.86
C ILE A 4 -12.38 -2.58 6.57
N CYS A 5 -13.43 -1.91 7.05
CA CYS A 5 -14.82 -2.27 6.80
C CYS A 5 -15.45 -1.35 5.75
N TYR A 6 -16.53 -1.80 5.11
CA TYR A 6 -17.28 -0.98 4.13
C TYR A 6 -17.76 0.36 4.72
N ARG A 7 -18.16 0.36 6.00
CA ARG A 7 -18.57 1.58 6.71
C ARG A 7 -17.50 2.68 6.71
N ASP A 8 -16.22 2.32 6.66
CA ASP A 8 -15.11 3.27 6.77
C ASP A 8 -14.95 4.09 5.47
N LEU A 9 -15.56 3.65 4.37
CA LEU A 9 -15.56 4.36 3.09
C LEU A 9 -16.71 5.37 2.96
N VAL A 10 -17.73 5.30 3.83
CA VAL A 10 -18.91 6.16 3.78
C VAL A 10 -18.51 7.59 4.15
N GLY A 11 -18.78 8.53 3.25
CA GLY A 11 -18.42 9.94 3.42
C GLY A 11 -16.97 10.29 3.14
N VAL A 12 -16.12 9.30 2.82
CA VAL A 12 -14.74 9.52 2.36
C VAL A 12 -14.66 9.45 0.85
N ALA A 13 -15.12 8.33 0.27
CA ALA A 13 -15.05 8.08 -1.17
C ALA A 13 -16.42 7.81 -1.80
N TYR A 14 -17.40 7.36 -1.02
CA TYR A 14 -18.71 6.93 -1.50
C TYR A 14 -19.84 7.34 -0.57
N THR A 15 -21.06 7.35 -1.09
CA THR A 15 -22.28 7.50 -0.30
C THR A 15 -22.69 6.16 0.36
N GLU A 16 -23.56 6.23 1.37
CA GLU A 16 -24.02 5.03 2.10
C GLU A 16 -24.75 4.03 1.17
N ASP A 17 -25.60 4.53 0.27
CA ASP A 17 -26.37 3.70 -0.65
C ASP A 17 -25.48 3.00 -1.69
N GLU A 18 -24.45 3.68 -2.19
CA GLU A 18 -23.49 3.11 -3.14
C GLU A 18 -22.66 2.00 -2.49
N ILE A 19 -22.13 2.23 -1.28
CA ILE A 19 -21.37 1.19 -0.57
C ILE A 19 -22.26 0.01 -0.19
N LYS A 20 -23.52 0.26 0.17
CA LYS A 20 -24.46 -0.82 0.46
C LYS A 20 -24.71 -1.68 -0.78
N ALA A 21 -24.80 -1.06 -1.96
CA ALA A 21 -24.89 -1.79 -3.23
C ALA A 21 -23.63 -2.61 -3.53
N ILE A 22 -22.43 -2.05 -3.27
CA ILE A 22 -21.15 -2.75 -3.46
C ILE A 22 -21.02 -3.92 -2.48
N ALA A 23 -21.34 -3.72 -1.20
CA ALA A 23 -21.29 -4.78 -0.20
C ALA A 23 -22.27 -5.92 -0.54
N ALA A 24 -23.45 -5.60 -1.07
CA ALA A 24 -24.44 -6.60 -1.46
C ALA A 24 -24.03 -7.45 -2.67
N GLN A 25 -23.03 -7.04 -3.45
CA GLN A 25 -22.49 -7.86 -4.55
C GLN A 25 -21.63 -9.02 -4.05
N ILE A 26 -21.17 -8.95 -2.80
CA ILE A 26 -20.30 -9.96 -2.21
C ILE A 26 -21.12 -10.85 -1.30
N GLU A 27 -21.03 -12.15 -1.55
CA GLU A 27 -21.65 -13.16 -0.72
C GLU A 27 -20.70 -13.60 0.40
N VAL A 28 -21.20 -13.57 1.63
CA VAL A 28 -20.45 -14.01 2.82
C VAL A 28 -21.17 -15.19 3.44
N VAL A 29 -20.38 -16.20 3.83
CA VAL A 29 -20.87 -17.35 4.59
C VAL A 29 -21.25 -16.87 6.00
N ASP A 30 -22.53 -17.00 6.34
CA ASP A 30 -23.08 -16.62 7.63
C ASP A 30 -23.13 -17.83 8.59
N ARG A 31 -23.82 -17.68 9.71
CA ARG A 31 -24.02 -18.72 10.72
C ARG A 31 -24.74 -19.97 10.19
N LEU A 32 -24.67 -21.05 10.98
CA LEU A 32 -25.49 -22.26 10.78
C LEU A 32 -26.99 -21.91 10.86
N ASN A 33 -27.77 -22.43 9.91
CA ASN A 33 -29.23 -22.35 9.93
C ASN A 33 -29.83 -23.35 10.93
N ASP A 34 -31.16 -23.36 11.10
CA ASP A 34 -31.86 -24.25 12.03
C ASP A 34 -31.69 -25.75 11.71
N LYS A 35 -31.18 -26.08 10.51
CA LYS A 35 -30.85 -27.43 10.06
C LYS A 35 -29.36 -27.77 10.22
N GLY A 36 -28.55 -26.86 10.74
CA GLY A 36 -27.11 -27.05 10.91
C GLY A 36 -26.29 -26.89 9.62
N GLU A 37 -26.83 -26.24 8.59
CA GLU A 37 -26.14 -25.97 7.32
C GLU A 37 -25.66 -24.51 7.26
N MET A 38 -24.48 -24.28 6.67
CA MET A 38 -23.98 -22.93 6.41
C MET A 38 -24.77 -22.29 5.26
N PHE A 39 -25.25 -21.05 5.43
CA PHE A 39 -25.90 -20.30 4.37
C PHE A 39 -25.09 -19.06 3.99
N THR A 40 -25.15 -18.67 2.72
CA THR A 40 -24.58 -17.40 2.24
C THR A 40 -25.63 -16.30 2.30
N ARG A 41 -25.19 -15.08 2.63
CA ARG A 41 -26.02 -13.87 2.54
C ARG A 41 -25.23 -12.74 1.88
N PRO A 42 -25.90 -11.75 1.27
CA PRO A 42 -25.25 -10.52 0.86
C PRO A 42 -24.61 -9.84 2.08
N ASP A 43 -23.41 -9.29 1.88
CA ASP A 43 -22.68 -8.64 2.96
C ASP A 43 -23.35 -7.32 3.40
N LYS A 44 -22.97 -6.87 4.59
CA LYS A 44 -23.48 -5.65 5.23
C LYS A 44 -22.38 -4.61 5.30
N LEU A 45 -22.75 -3.36 5.56
CA LEU A 45 -21.79 -2.25 5.79
C LEU A 45 -20.77 -2.56 6.91
N SER A 46 -21.12 -3.43 7.84
CA SER A 46 -20.25 -3.85 8.93
C SER A 46 -19.18 -4.88 8.52
N GLY A 47 -19.31 -5.48 7.33
CA GLY A 47 -18.38 -6.48 6.82
C GLY A 47 -17.01 -5.90 6.46
N SER A 48 -15.98 -6.73 6.61
CA SER A 48 -14.63 -6.44 6.10
C SER A 48 -14.52 -6.78 4.62
N PHE A 49 -13.55 -6.18 3.94
CA PHE A 49 -13.25 -6.55 2.56
C PHE A 49 -12.88 -8.03 2.43
N PRO A 50 -13.33 -8.71 1.36
CA PRO A 50 -12.97 -10.09 1.11
C PRO A 50 -11.46 -10.22 0.90
N GLN A 51 -10.88 -11.30 1.43
CA GLN A 51 -9.49 -11.61 1.16
C GLN A 51 -9.35 -12.19 -0.26
N PRO A 52 -8.34 -11.77 -1.03
CA PRO A 52 -8.14 -12.28 -2.39
C PRO A 52 -7.74 -13.75 -2.43
N TYR A 53 -7.19 -14.27 -1.33
CA TYR A 53 -6.75 -15.65 -1.18
C TYR A 53 -7.37 -16.26 0.08
N ALA A 54 -7.71 -17.55 0.02
CA ALA A 54 -8.28 -18.26 1.16
C ALA A 54 -7.29 -18.47 2.31
N ASN A 55 -5.99 -18.57 1.99
CA ASN A 55 -4.92 -18.75 2.97
C ASN A 55 -3.56 -18.29 2.43
N GLU A 56 -2.55 -18.26 3.30
CA GLU A 56 -1.18 -17.87 2.96
C GLU A 56 -0.54 -18.78 1.91
N GLN A 57 -0.77 -20.10 1.97
CA GLN A 57 -0.16 -21.04 1.03
C GLN A 57 -0.68 -20.82 -0.40
N ALA A 58 -1.97 -20.57 -0.56
CA ALA A 58 -2.60 -20.22 -1.83
C ALA A 58 -2.07 -18.89 -2.35
N ALA A 59 -1.89 -17.91 -1.46
CA ALA A 59 -1.30 -16.62 -1.82
C ALA A 59 0.15 -16.78 -2.32
N ARG A 60 0.97 -17.56 -1.62
CA ARG A 60 2.35 -17.87 -2.02
C ARG A 60 2.39 -18.62 -3.34
N PHE A 61 1.58 -19.67 -3.50
CA PHE A 61 1.53 -20.44 -4.74
C PHE A 61 1.16 -19.57 -5.94
N ALA A 62 0.17 -18.69 -5.80
CA ALA A 62 -0.26 -17.79 -6.86
C ALA A 62 0.78 -16.70 -7.21
N ASN A 63 1.67 -16.34 -6.28
CA ASN A 63 2.65 -15.26 -6.42
C ASN A 63 4.11 -15.74 -6.48
N GLY A 64 4.35 -17.01 -6.84
CA GLY A 64 5.72 -17.55 -6.96
C GLY A 64 6.46 -17.62 -5.62
N GLU A 65 5.81 -18.19 -4.61
CA GLU A 65 6.25 -18.37 -3.22
C GLU A 65 6.35 -17.09 -2.37
N ALA A 66 6.24 -15.92 -2.99
CA ALA A 66 6.16 -14.64 -2.30
C ALA A 66 4.79 -14.44 -1.65
N TYR A 67 4.77 -14.01 -0.39
CA TYR A 67 3.53 -13.66 0.29
C TYR A 67 3.29 -12.14 0.19
N PRO A 68 2.24 -11.68 -0.51
CA PRO A 68 1.96 -10.25 -0.61
C PRO A 68 1.55 -9.69 0.77
N PRO A 69 2.18 -8.59 1.26
CA PRO A 69 1.82 -7.98 2.54
C PRO A 69 0.42 -7.35 2.49
N ASP A 70 -0.26 -7.27 3.65
CA ASP A 70 -1.55 -6.58 3.74
C ASP A 70 -1.37 -5.06 3.59
N LEU A 71 -2.11 -4.45 2.67
CA LEU A 71 -1.91 -3.07 2.23
C LEU A 71 -2.41 -2.01 3.22
N ILE A 72 -2.94 -2.40 4.38
CA ILE A 72 -3.46 -1.46 5.38
C ILE A 72 -2.34 -0.70 6.08
N ILE A 73 -1.13 -1.28 6.12
CA ILE A 73 0.06 -0.63 6.66
C ILE A 73 0.84 -0.05 5.49
N SER A 74 0.30 1.00 4.87
CA SER A 74 1.10 1.91 4.05
C SER A 74 1.75 2.95 4.97
N LYS A 75 2.39 2.52 6.07
CA LYS A 75 3.46 3.37 6.59
C LYS A 75 4.54 3.34 5.52
N PRO A 76 4.99 4.50 5.00
CA PRO A 76 6.17 4.47 4.16
C PRO A 76 7.24 3.71 4.95
N HIS A 77 7.80 2.66 4.35
CA HIS A 77 9.14 2.26 4.75
C HIS A 77 9.95 3.57 4.74
N HIS A 78 10.71 3.82 5.80
CA HIS A 78 11.38 5.08 6.16
C HIS A 78 12.16 5.79 5.02
N ASN A 79 12.25 5.19 3.83
CA ASN A 79 13.13 5.52 2.73
C ASN A 79 12.38 5.81 1.41
N ALA A 80 11.04 5.80 1.35
CA ALA A 80 10.32 5.92 0.07
C ALA A 80 10.38 7.33 -0.55
N GLU A 81 10.48 8.38 0.27
CA GLU A 81 10.57 9.77 -0.21
C GLU A 81 12.02 10.28 -0.24
N LEU A 82 12.88 9.78 0.64
CA LEU A 82 14.22 10.34 0.85
C LEU A 82 15.26 9.90 -0.18
N GLU A 83 15.05 8.80 -0.92
CA GLU A 83 16.02 8.38 -1.95
C GLU A 83 15.83 9.06 -3.32
N MET A 84 14.74 9.82 -3.53
CA MET A 84 14.48 10.42 -4.85
C MET A 84 15.37 11.64 -5.13
N GLU A 85 15.77 12.39 -4.11
CA GLU A 85 16.70 13.53 -4.23
C GLU A 85 18.15 13.05 -4.38
N GLU A 86 18.58 12.11 -3.54
CA GLU A 86 19.97 11.62 -3.54
C GLU A 86 20.30 10.82 -4.81
N ARG A 87 19.34 10.04 -5.35
CA ARG A 87 19.53 9.34 -6.64
C ARG A 87 19.59 10.29 -7.83
N LYS A 88 18.86 11.41 -7.79
CA LYS A 88 18.96 12.46 -8.83
C LYS A 88 20.34 13.11 -8.80
N LEU A 89 20.88 13.41 -7.61
CA LEU A 89 22.22 13.96 -7.46
C LEU A 89 23.32 12.96 -7.86
N LEU A 90 23.20 11.68 -7.49
CA LEU A 90 24.16 10.64 -7.88
C LEU A 90 24.20 10.42 -9.41
N HIS A 91 23.07 10.54 -10.10
CA HIS A 91 23.02 10.46 -11.56
C HIS A 91 23.65 11.70 -12.23
N LEU A 92 23.43 12.90 -11.67
CA LEU A 92 24.05 14.15 -12.12
C LEU A 92 25.56 14.17 -11.92
N CYS A 93 26.06 13.66 -10.78
CA CYS A 93 27.49 13.54 -10.50
C CYS A 93 28.23 12.56 -11.45
N ARG A 94 27.51 11.70 -12.17
CA ARG A 94 28.09 10.78 -13.17
C ARG A 94 28.36 11.45 -14.51
N HIS A 95 27.74 12.60 -14.76
CA HIS A 95 27.81 13.32 -16.04
C HIS A 95 28.43 14.71 -15.92
N PHE A 96 28.46 15.29 -14.73
CA PHE A 96 29.02 16.61 -14.47
C PHE A 96 30.06 16.57 -13.36
N THR A 97 31.13 17.34 -13.55
CA THR A 97 32.15 17.54 -12.51
C THR A 97 31.59 18.42 -11.40
N TYR A 98 32.09 18.26 -10.17
CA TYR A 98 31.65 19.03 -8.99
C TYR A 98 31.70 20.55 -9.23
N SER A 99 32.65 21.03 -10.03
CA SER A 99 32.78 22.43 -10.44
C SER A 99 31.61 22.96 -11.29
N GLU A 100 30.99 22.10 -12.11
CA GLU A 100 29.89 22.48 -12.99
C GLU A 100 28.55 22.51 -12.23
N LEU A 101 28.36 21.59 -11.29
CA LEU A 101 27.17 21.55 -10.43
C LEU A 101 27.08 22.76 -9.49
N LYS A 102 28.23 23.25 -8.98
CA LYS A 102 28.31 24.41 -8.09
C LYS A 102 27.92 25.75 -8.75
N LEU A 103 27.99 25.83 -10.08
CA LEU A 103 27.55 26.99 -10.85
C LEU A 103 26.04 26.98 -11.14
N LEU A 104 25.42 25.79 -11.18
CA LEU A 104 24.00 25.62 -11.49
C LEU A 104 23.11 25.77 -10.25
N SER A 105 23.59 25.40 -9.06
CA SER A 105 22.86 25.58 -7.80
C SER A 105 23.41 26.74 -6.97
N GLY A 106 23.15 27.97 -7.40
CA GLY A 106 23.47 29.20 -6.65
C GLY A 106 22.74 29.37 -5.31
N VAL A 107 22.03 28.35 -4.81
CA VAL A 107 21.22 28.40 -3.59
C VAL A 107 21.31 27.04 -2.88
N VAL A 108 21.92 27.07 -1.69
CA VAL A 108 21.79 26.07 -0.60
C VAL A 108 22.40 24.70 -0.88
N LEU A 109 23.65 24.51 -0.43
CA LEU A 109 24.04 23.35 0.37
C LEU A 109 25.21 23.78 1.29
N SER A 110 24.86 24.32 2.45
CA SER A 110 25.77 24.34 3.59
C SER A 110 25.98 22.88 4.03
N SER A 111 27.05 22.27 3.53
CA SER A 111 27.75 21.07 4.02
C SER A 111 26.94 20.06 4.87
N PRO A 112 26.94 18.80 4.42
CA PRO A 112 27.58 17.75 5.19
C PRO A 112 28.79 17.20 4.44
N ASP A 113 29.82 16.84 5.18
CA ASP A 113 31.13 16.39 4.73
C ASP A 113 31.04 15.19 3.76
N TRP A 114 31.25 15.43 2.46
CA TRP A 114 31.17 14.42 1.39
C TRP A 114 32.41 13.52 1.32
N SER A 115 33.40 13.74 2.19
CA SER A 115 34.64 12.97 2.24
C SER A 115 34.42 11.48 2.56
N SER A 116 33.28 11.12 3.14
CA SER A 116 32.98 9.73 3.54
C SER A 116 32.38 8.84 2.43
N LEU A 117 32.06 9.39 1.25
CA LEU A 117 31.45 8.64 0.14
C LEU A 117 32.44 8.29 -0.99
N MET A 118 33.73 8.54 -0.80
CA MET A 118 34.80 8.10 -1.72
C MET A 118 35.81 7.18 -1.02
N LEU A 119 35.33 6.02 -0.53
CA LEU A 119 36.13 4.81 -0.30
C LEU A 119 35.36 3.60 -0.81
#